data_AF-A0A2U9CYN2-F1
#
_entry.id   AF-A0A2U9CYN2-F1
#
_cell.length_a   1.000
_cell.length_b   1.000
_cell.length_c   1.000
_cell.angle_alpha   90.00
_cell.angle_beta   90.00
_cell.angle_gamma   90.00
#
_symmetry.space_group_name_H-M   'P 1'
#
loop_
_entity.id
_entity.type
_entity.pdbx_description
1 polymer ?
#
loop_
_entity_poly.entity_id
_entity_poly.type
_entity_poly.pdbx_seq_one_letter_code
_entity_poly.pdbx_strand_id
1 'polypeptide(L)'
;MASVGGLEPIVSGVLPLQMSAMNRKLLQTLAEKISKQVEHFNKKEVECLIREYNVLLGEPAAPRRAAPGLDRGKFRSILHNIFGMTDDMIMDGVFRTFDKDNDSFVSMKEWIEGLSVLLRGTLDEKIKYCFHVYDLNGDNYISREEMFHMLKNSLIRQPAEEDPDEGIKDLVEITLKKMDHDHDGRLSFGDFEKAVNEQNLLLEAFGTCLPDTTSTETFEKRVFREQLKQ
;
A
#
# COMPACT_ATOMS: atom_id res chain seq x y z
N MET A 1 -6.63 46.51 33.38
CA MET A 1 -6.00 45.18 33.45
C MET A 1 -6.68 44.27 32.43
N ALA A 2 -5.87 43.53 31.68
CA ALA A 2 -6.19 42.44 30.73
C ALA A 2 -7.06 42.80 29.51
N SER A 3 -6.38 43.18 28.42
CA SER A 3 -6.90 43.13 27.04
C SER A 3 -6.89 41.69 26.53
N VAL A 4 -7.92 41.33 25.78
CA VAL A 4 -8.18 39.99 25.25
C VAL A 4 -7.24 39.73 24.07
N GLY A 5 -6.33 38.75 24.22
CA GLY A 5 -5.43 38.31 23.16
C GLY A 5 -6.14 37.35 22.22
N GLY A 6 -6.35 37.79 20.98
CA GLY A 6 -6.82 36.94 19.88
C GLY A 6 -5.79 35.87 19.52
N LEU A 7 -6.28 34.65 19.34
CA LEU A 7 -5.53 33.55 18.74
C LEU A 7 -5.53 33.75 17.22
N GLU A 8 -4.37 34.11 16.67
CA GLU A 8 -4.12 34.01 15.23
C GLU A 8 -3.80 32.55 14.84
N PRO A 9 -4.23 32.09 13.66
CA PRO A 9 -3.96 30.74 13.18
C PRO A 9 -2.48 30.58 12.77
N ILE A 10 -1.88 29.48 13.20
CA ILE A 10 -0.51 29.09 12.86
C ILE A 10 -0.46 28.78 11.35
N VAL A 11 0.05 29.72 10.56
CA VAL A 11 0.51 29.49 9.19
C VAL A 11 2.00 29.83 9.13
N SER A 12 2.85 28.81 9.16
CA SER A 12 4.29 28.91 8.89
C SER A 12 4.85 27.48 8.82
N GLY A 13 5.47 26.98 7.76
CA GLY A 13 5.76 27.52 6.44
C GLY A 13 6.26 26.33 5.63
N VAL A 14 5.60 26.04 4.50
CA VAL A 14 6.16 25.13 3.51
C VAL A 14 7.24 25.92 2.78
N LEU A 15 8.50 25.71 3.15
CA LEU A 15 9.61 26.17 2.32
C LEU A 15 9.55 25.39 1.00
N PRO A 16 9.47 26.06 -0.17
CA PRO A 16 9.67 25.37 -1.42
C PRO A 16 11.14 24.96 -1.45
N LEU A 17 11.41 23.65 -1.44
CA LEU A 17 12.72 23.11 -1.78
C LEU A 17 13.09 23.65 -3.17
N GLN A 18 13.94 24.69 -3.23
CA GLN A 18 14.52 25.16 -4.48
C GLN A 18 15.45 24.05 -4.99
N MET A 19 14.90 23.16 -5.80
CA MET A 19 15.68 22.19 -6.56
C MET A 19 16.61 22.96 -7.50
N SER A 20 17.92 22.80 -7.33
CA SER A 20 18.92 23.35 -8.25
C SER A 20 18.65 22.84 -9.68
N ALA A 21 19.08 23.59 -10.70
CA ALA A 21 18.88 23.20 -12.11
C ALA A 21 19.48 21.82 -12.43
N MET A 22 20.56 21.44 -11.74
CA MET A 22 21.20 20.13 -11.84
C MET A 22 20.29 19.02 -11.28
N ASN A 23 19.57 19.30 -10.19
CA ASN A 23 18.60 18.36 -9.60
C ASN A 23 17.34 18.20 -10.46
N ARG A 24 16.94 19.25 -11.20
CA ARG A 24 15.80 19.20 -12.13
C ARG A 24 16.05 18.27 -13.33
N LYS A 25 17.23 18.35 -13.95
CA LYS A 25 17.55 17.52 -15.14
C LYS A 25 17.68 16.04 -14.77
N LEU A 26 18.24 15.74 -13.59
CA LEU A 26 18.31 14.39 -13.05
C LEU A 26 16.89 13.83 -12.79
N LEU A 27 16.04 14.61 -12.12
CA LEU A 27 14.63 14.23 -11.87
C LEU A 27 13.90 13.89 -13.17
N GLN A 28 13.99 14.76 -14.19
CA GLN A 28 13.33 14.54 -15.48
C GLN A 28 13.82 13.27 -16.18
N THR A 29 15.12 12.97 -16.07
CA THR A 29 15.72 11.77 -16.67
C THR A 29 15.27 10.50 -15.95
N LEU A 30 15.22 10.54 -14.60
CA LEU A 30 14.72 9.44 -13.79
C LEU A 30 13.23 9.19 -14.05
N ALA A 31 12.42 10.25 -14.07
CA ALA A 31 10.99 10.14 -14.32
C ALA A 31 10.69 9.56 -15.71
N GLU A 32 11.43 9.99 -16.74
CA GLU A 32 11.32 9.43 -18.10
C GLU A 32 11.64 7.93 -18.13
N LYS A 33 12.62 7.49 -17.36
CA LYS A 33 13.00 6.07 -17.28
C LYS A 33 11.93 5.26 -16.56
N ILE A 34 11.44 5.75 -15.41
CA ILE A 34 10.45 5.04 -14.59
C ILE A 34 9.08 5.03 -15.28
N SER A 35 8.67 6.13 -15.93
CA SER A 35 7.39 6.20 -16.65
C SER A 35 7.28 5.24 -17.84
N LYS A 36 8.40 4.66 -18.28
CA LYS A 36 8.42 3.60 -19.31
C LYS A 36 8.32 2.19 -18.71
N GLN A 37 8.41 2.07 -17.39
CA GLN A 37 8.39 0.80 -16.66
C GLN A 37 7.10 0.61 -15.85
N VAL A 38 6.27 1.66 -15.73
CA VAL A 38 4.98 1.62 -15.04
C VAL A 38 3.84 1.85 -16.00
N GLU A 39 2.71 1.19 -15.76
CA GLU A 39 1.58 1.19 -16.69
C GLU A 39 0.63 2.38 -16.50
N HIS A 40 0.40 2.82 -15.25
CA HIS A 40 -0.73 3.70 -14.92
C HIS A 40 -0.38 5.16 -14.61
N PHE A 41 0.90 5.53 -14.77
CA PHE A 41 1.38 6.89 -14.54
C PHE A 41 2.13 7.45 -15.73
N ASN A 42 1.74 8.64 -16.15
CA ASN A 42 2.51 9.39 -17.14
C ASN A 42 3.76 10.02 -16.50
N LYS A 43 4.68 10.52 -17.33
CA LYS A 43 5.94 11.13 -16.87
C LYS A 43 5.74 12.24 -15.81
N LYS A 44 4.77 13.15 -16.00
CA LYS A 44 4.53 14.24 -15.05
C LYS A 44 4.05 13.71 -13.70
N GLU A 45 3.23 12.65 -13.70
CA GLU A 45 2.76 12.00 -12.46
C GLU A 45 3.91 11.32 -11.75
N VAL A 46 4.78 10.62 -12.48
CA VAL A 46 6.02 10.05 -11.95
C VAL A 46 6.91 11.13 -11.33
N GLU A 47 7.06 12.31 -11.95
CA GLU A 47 7.80 13.43 -11.35
C GLU A 47 7.17 13.92 -10.03
N CYS A 48 5.84 13.95 -9.92
CA CYS A 48 5.15 14.26 -8.66
C CYS A 48 5.37 13.18 -7.61
N LEU A 49 5.30 11.90 -7.97
CA LEU A 49 5.52 10.78 -7.04
C LEU A 49 6.96 10.74 -6.53
N ILE A 50 7.95 11.04 -7.38
CA ILE A 50 9.35 11.15 -6.95
C ILE A 50 9.52 12.28 -5.93
N ARG A 51 8.88 13.44 -6.18
CA ARG A 51 8.90 14.57 -5.23
C ARG A 51 8.27 14.18 -3.90
N GLU A 52 7.11 13.51 -3.93
CA GLU A 52 6.43 13.01 -2.74
C GLU A 52 7.29 12.02 -1.97
N TYR A 53 7.88 11.03 -2.65
CA TYR A 53 8.78 10.05 -2.04
C TYR A 53 9.96 10.69 -1.32
N ASN A 54 10.59 11.72 -1.92
CA ASN A 54 11.68 12.45 -1.28
C ASN A 54 11.23 13.22 -0.02
N VAL A 55 10.00 13.76 -0.01
CA VAL A 55 9.42 14.39 1.19
C VAL A 55 9.19 13.35 2.28
N LEU A 56 8.67 12.17 1.93
CA LEU A 56 8.41 11.06 2.86
C LEU A 56 9.70 10.49 3.47
N LEU A 57 10.80 10.43 2.72
CA LEU A 57 12.10 10.02 3.26
C LEU A 57 12.62 10.98 4.34
N GLY A 58 12.39 12.28 4.16
CA GLY A 58 12.89 13.36 5.01
C GLY A 58 14.37 13.68 4.78
N GLU A 59 14.85 14.80 5.34
CA GLU A 59 16.28 15.13 5.31
C GLU A 59 17.09 14.16 6.19
N PRO A 60 18.25 13.68 5.74
CA PRO A 60 19.10 12.84 6.57
C PRO A 60 19.58 13.62 7.79
N ALA A 61 19.18 13.18 8.99
CA ALA A 61 19.55 13.81 10.27
C ALA A 61 21.07 13.87 10.51
N ALA A 62 21.87 13.11 9.75
CA ALA A 62 23.32 13.18 9.77
C ALA A 62 23.91 12.89 8.37
N PRO A 63 25.04 13.54 8.01
CA PRO A 63 25.67 13.44 6.68
C PRO A 63 26.30 12.06 6.37
N ARG A 64 26.06 11.02 7.17
CA ARG A 64 26.84 9.76 7.08
C ARG A 64 26.14 8.55 6.48
N ARG A 65 24.82 8.48 6.34
CA ARG A 65 24.14 7.50 5.46
C ARG A 65 22.76 8.04 5.08
N ALA A 66 22.56 8.41 3.82
CA ALA A 66 21.21 8.56 3.31
C ALA A 66 20.50 7.20 3.46
N ALA A 67 19.26 7.19 3.96
CA ALA A 67 18.49 5.96 4.04
C ALA A 67 18.32 5.40 2.61
N PRO A 68 18.55 4.09 2.38
CA PRO A 68 18.45 3.50 1.05
C PRO A 68 17.01 3.55 0.50
N GLY A 69 16.02 3.54 1.39
CA GLY A 69 14.62 3.78 1.06
C GLY A 69 13.73 3.96 2.28
N LEU A 70 12.43 3.75 2.11
CA LEU A 70 11.47 3.77 3.21
C LEU A 70 11.58 2.45 3.98
N ASP A 71 12.02 2.51 5.23
CA ASP A 71 11.97 1.34 6.11
C ASP A 71 10.53 0.94 6.44
N ARG A 72 10.38 -0.26 7.00
CA ARG A 72 9.08 -0.84 7.38
C ARG A 72 8.24 0.08 8.28
N GLY A 73 8.86 0.75 9.25
CA GLY A 73 8.15 1.61 10.20
C GLY A 73 7.60 2.89 9.55
N LYS A 74 8.41 3.54 8.71
CA LYS A 74 7.98 4.70 7.92
C LYS A 74 6.89 4.31 6.93
N PHE A 75 7.07 3.24 6.18
CA PHE A 75 6.10 2.77 5.20
C PHE A 75 4.76 2.42 5.83
N ARG A 76 4.77 1.71 6.97
CA ARG A 76 3.56 1.41 7.74
C ARG A 76 2.85 2.66 8.23
N SER A 77 3.59 3.65 8.71
CA SER A 77 3.02 4.94 9.12
C SER A 77 2.32 5.65 7.95
N ILE A 78 2.88 5.52 6.73
CA ILE A 78 2.27 6.04 5.50
C ILE A 78 0.97 5.29 5.19
N LEU A 79 0.97 3.96 5.19
CA LEU A 79 -0.24 3.17 4.96
C LEU A 79 -1.38 3.53 5.93
N HIS A 80 -1.06 3.68 7.21
CA HIS A 80 -2.03 4.06 8.22
C HIS A 80 -2.56 5.49 8.02
N ASN A 81 -1.67 6.47 7.88
CA ASN A 81 -2.06 7.88 7.88
C ASN A 81 -2.66 8.36 6.55
N ILE A 82 -2.25 7.76 5.43
CA ILE A 82 -2.68 8.15 4.09
C ILE A 82 -3.80 7.27 3.58
N PHE A 83 -3.69 5.95 3.77
CA PHE A 83 -4.60 4.97 3.19
C PHE A 83 -5.55 4.33 4.22
N GLY A 84 -5.48 4.73 5.49
CA GLY A 84 -6.40 4.27 6.54
C GLY A 84 -6.24 2.78 6.90
N MET A 85 -5.15 2.14 6.49
CA MET A 85 -4.90 0.73 6.79
C MET A 85 -4.56 0.57 8.27
N THR A 86 -5.24 -0.36 8.95
CA THR A 86 -5.09 -0.55 10.40
C THR A 86 -4.71 -1.98 10.81
N ASP A 87 -4.86 -2.95 9.92
CA ASP A 87 -4.45 -4.32 10.20
C ASP A 87 -2.93 -4.47 10.03
N ASP A 88 -2.28 -4.90 11.11
CA ASP A 88 -0.83 -4.98 11.19
C ASP A 88 -0.24 -5.97 10.19
N MET A 89 -0.90 -7.11 10.05
CA MET A 89 -0.43 -8.21 9.23
C MET A 89 -0.63 -7.91 7.76
N ILE A 90 -1.75 -7.26 7.42
CA ILE A 90 -1.99 -6.75 6.06
C ILE A 90 -0.96 -5.67 5.72
N MET A 91 -0.71 -4.69 6.58
CA MET A 91 0.30 -3.66 6.30
C MET A 91 1.70 -4.25 6.11
N ASP A 92 2.05 -5.31 6.86
CA ASP A 92 3.30 -6.02 6.66
C ASP A 92 3.35 -6.79 5.32
N GLY A 93 2.24 -7.37 4.88
CA GLY A 93 2.11 -7.99 3.56
C GLY A 93 2.19 -6.97 2.42
N VAL A 94 1.57 -5.81 2.58
CA VAL A 94 1.70 -4.69 1.63
C VAL A 94 3.16 -4.23 1.53
N PHE A 95 3.86 -4.12 2.66
CA PHE A 95 5.30 -3.79 2.64
C PHE A 95 6.10 -4.83 1.84
N ARG A 96 5.92 -6.13 2.11
CA ARG A 96 6.61 -7.21 1.37
C ARG A 96 6.28 -7.19 -0.12
N THR A 97 5.06 -6.85 -0.48
CA THR A 97 4.63 -6.78 -1.89
C THR A 97 5.27 -5.59 -2.62
N PHE A 98 5.58 -4.51 -1.90
CA PHE A 98 6.29 -3.35 -2.44
C PHE A 98 7.82 -3.61 -2.51
N ASP A 99 8.42 -4.20 -1.48
CA ASP A 99 9.84 -4.55 -1.39
C ASP A 99 10.16 -5.80 -2.24
N LYS A 100 10.39 -5.60 -3.54
CA LYS A 100 10.56 -6.69 -4.53
C LYS A 100 11.94 -7.32 -4.48
N ASP A 101 12.95 -6.57 -4.09
CA ASP A 101 14.32 -7.08 -3.96
C ASP A 101 14.67 -7.60 -2.55
N ASN A 102 13.73 -7.48 -1.61
CA ASN A 102 13.82 -7.95 -0.22
C ASN A 102 15.00 -7.33 0.54
N ASP A 103 15.36 -6.08 0.22
CA ASP A 103 16.42 -5.36 0.93
C ASP A 103 15.95 -4.73 2.25
N SER A 104 14.67 -4.93 2.62
CA SER A 104 13.99 -4.37 3.78
C SER A 104 13.73 -2.86 3.70
N PHE A 105 13.78 -2.29 2.50
CA PHE A 105 13.39 -0.93 2.19
C PHE A 105 12.51 -0.89 0.95
N VAL A 106 11.55 0.03 0.92
CA VAL A 106 10.84 0.35 -0.32
C VAL A 106 11.62 1.46 -1.01
N SER A 107 12.28 1.13 -2.13
CA SER A 107 12.98 2.08 -2.97
C SER A 107 12.01 3.02 -3.71
N MET A 108 12.54 4.10 -4.31
CA MET A 108 11.74 5.02 -5.12
C MET A 108 11.03 4.32 -6.28
N LYS A 109 11.72 3.34 -6.89
CA LYS A 109 11.17 2.61 -8.03
C LYS A 109 10.01 1.72 -7.57
N GLU A 110 10.21 0.96 -6.51
CA GLU A 110 9.19 0.09 -5.90
C GLU A 110 7.99 0.87 -5.38
N TRP A 111 8.23 2.03 -4.77
CA TRP A 111 7.17 2.94 -4.37
C TRP A 111 6.26 3.31 -5.53
N ILE A 112 6.82 3.69 -6.68
CA ILE A 112 6.05 4.14 -7.85
C ILE A 112 5.37 2.94 -8.53
N GLU A 113 6.05 1.80 -8.65
CA GLU A 113 5.47 0.57 -9.19
C GLU A 113 4.31 0.05 -8.32
N GLY A 114 4.50 0.02 -7.00
CA GLY A 114 3.47 -0.41 -6.06
C GLY A 114 2.27 0.53 -6.06
N LEU A 115 2.49 1.85 -6.07
CA LEU A 115 1.39 2.81 -6.19
C LEU A 115 0.64 2.71 -7.53
N SER A 116 1.31 2.30 -8.61
CA SER A 116 0.67 2.13 -9.92
C SER A 116 -0.46 1.11 -9.81
N VAL A 117 -0.20 -0.02 -9.16
CA VAL A 117 -1.21 -1.06 -8.92
C VAL A 117 -2.18 -0.66 -7.80
N LEU A 118 -1.67 -0.14 -6.68
CA LEU A 118 -2.46 0.18 -5.50
C LEU A 118 -3.55 1.23 -5.79
N LEU A 119 -3.23 2.25 -6.59
CA LEU A 119 -4.15 3.36 -6.88
C LEU A 119 -4.96 3.12 -8.16
N ARG A 120 -4.35 2.54 -9.19
CA ARG A 120 -4.90 2.52 -10.56
C ARG A 120 -4.84 1.15 -11.26
N GLY A 121 -4.43 0.11 -10.55
CA GLY A 121 -4.30 -1.23 -11.11
C GLY A 121 -5.63 -1.75 -11.69
N THR A 122 -5.50 -2.48 -12.78
CA THR A 122 -6.56 -3.32 -13.34
C THR A 122 -6.96 -4.43 -12.37
N LEU A 123 -8.07 -5.11 -12.65
CA LEU A 123 -8.50 -6.23 -11.82
C LEU A 123 -7.42 -7.32 -11.75
N ASP A 124 -6.81 -7.69 -12.87
CA ASP A 124 -5.77 -8.73 -12.93
C ASP A 124 -4.53 -8.37 -12.11
N GLU A 125 -4.08 -7.11 -12.19
CA GLU A 125 -2.97 -6.62 -11.35
C GLU A 125 -3.34 -6.63 -9.87
N LYS A 126 -4.58 -6.27 -9.54
CA LYS A 126 -5.08 -6.28 -8.15
C LYS A 126 -5.24 -7.69 -7.61
N ILE A 127 -5.72 -8.64 -8.40
CA ILE A 127 -5.78 -10.06 -8.04
C ILE A 127 -4.38 -10.55 -7.66
N LYS A 128 -3.40 -10.29 -8.53
CA LYS A 128 -2.00 -10.65 -8.25
C LYS A 128 -1.47 -9.96 -7.01
N TYR A 129 -1.71 -8.66 -6.87
CA TYR A 129 -1.29 -7.89 -5.70
C TYR A 129 -1.87 -8.44 -4.40
N CYS A 130 -3.19 -8.63 -4.30
CA CYS A 130 -3.84 -9.13 -3.10
C CYS A 130 -3.33 -10.53 -2.74
N PHE A 131 -3.14 -11.41 -3.73
CA PHE A 131 -2.56 -12.73 -3.50
C PHE A 131 -1.19 -12.65 -2.82
N HIS A 132 -0.28 -11.79 -3.29
CA HIS A 132 1.06 -11.65 -2.68
C HIS A 132 1.01 -10.98 -1.29
N VAL A 133 0.00 -10.17 -1.00
CA VAL A 133 -0.21 -9.63 0.35
C VAL A 133 -0.64 -10.73 1.32
N TYR A 134 -1.48 -11.66 0.85
CA TYR A 134 -2.06 -12.74 1.64
C TYR A 134 -1.15 -13.95 1.82
N ASP A 135 -0.26 -14.21 0.87
CA ASP A 135 0.85 -15.15 1.00
C ASP A 135 1.89 -14.56 1.98
N LEU A 136 1.80 -14.94 3.26
CA LEU A 136 2.58 -14.31 4.32
C LEU A 136 4.02 -14.81 4.34
N ASN A 137 4.24 -16.05 3.91
CA ASN A 137 5.54 -16.70 3.93
C ASN A 137 6.26 -16.69 2.56
N GLY A 138 5.58 -16.30 1.47
CA GLY A 138 6.12 -16.20 0.12
C GLY A 138 6.27 -17.54 -0.61
N ASP A 139 5.55 -18.59 -0.20
CA ASP A 139 5.64 -19.93 -0.78
C ASP A 139 4.78 -20.12 -2.04
N ASN A 140 4.07 -19.07 -2.47
CA ASN A 140 3.10 -19.01 -3.57
C ASN A 140 1.80 -19.78 -3.29
N TYR A 141 1.45 -19.97 -2.03
CA TYR A 141 0.15 -20.46 -1.59
C TYR A 141 -0.37 -19.61 -0.43
N ILE A 142 -1.69 -19.55 -0.30
CA ILE A 142 -2.33 -19.07 0.92
C ILE A 142 -2.76 -20.32 1.69
N SER A 143 -2.06 -20.61 2.78
CA SER A 143 -2.31 -21.74 3.68
C SER A 143 -3.49 -21.49 4.62
N ARG A 144 -4.00 -22.56 5.23
CA ARG A 144 -5.10 -22.46 6.22
C ARG A 144 -4.69 -21.61 7.41
N GLU A 145 -3.45 -21.75 7.85
CA GLU A 145 -2.87 -21.00 8.95
C GLU A 145 -2.85 -19.50 8.64
N GLU A 146 -2.45 -19.11 7.43
CA GLU A 146 -2.45 -17.72 6.99
C GLU A 146 -3.87 -17.15 6.90
N MET A 147 -4.83 -17.90 6.32
CA MET A 147 -6.24 -17.52 6.30
C MET A 147 -6.78 -17.30 7.72
N PHE A 148 -6.51 -18.24 8.63
CA PHE A 148 -6.95 -18.17 10.01
C PHE A 148 -6.42 -16.91 10.70
N HIS A 149 -5.13 -16.62 10.56
CA HIS A 149 -4.52 -15.44 11.17
C HIS A 149 -5.12 -14.13 10.62
N MET A 150 -5.34 -14.04 9.30
CA MET A 150 -5.89 -12.84 8.66
C MET A 150 -7.34 -12.60 9.08
N LEU A 151 -8.17 -13.64 9.01
CA LEU A 151 -9.58 -13.56 9.38
C LEU A 151 -9.76 -13.25 10.88
N LYS A 152 -8.92 -13.83 11.73
CA LYS A 152 -8.92 -13.53 13.17
C LYS A 152 -8.68 -12.05 13.43
N ASN A 153 -7.65 -11.45 12.83
CA ASN A 153 -7.37 -10.02 13.04
C ASN A 153 -8.46 -9.10 12.47
N SER A 154 -9.09 -9.49 11.36
CA SER A 154 -10.19 -8.74 10.75
C SER A 154 -11.49 -8.75 11.59
N LEU A 155 -11.78 -9.86 12.28
CA LEU A 155 -13.07 -10.12 12.92
C LEU A 155 -13.12 -9.87 14.44
N ILE A 156 -12.00 -9.59 15.10
CA ILE A 156 -11.89 -9.33 16.57
C ILE A 156 -12.67 -8.08 17.07
N ARG A 157 -13.49 -7.42 16.23
CA ARG A 157 -14.33 -6.28 16.66
C ARG A 157 -15.72 -6.65 17.18
N GLN A 158 -16.11 -7.92 17.20
CA GLN A 158 -17.42 -8.32 17.75
C GLN A 158 -17.30 -8.91 19.16
N PRO A 159 -18.13 -8.48 20.13
CA PRO A 159 -18.24 -9.18 21.41
C PRO A 159 -18.96 -10.51 21.16
N ALA A 160 -18.23 -11.61 21.07
CA ALA A 160 -18.83 -12.94 20.92
C ALA A 160 -19.01 -13.62 22.29
N GLU A 161 -20.21 -14.15 22.52
CA GLU A 161 -20.55 -15.03 23.66
C GLU A 161 -20.06 -16.49 23.44
N GLU A 162 -19.48 -16.78 22.27
CA GLU A 162 -18.91 -18.06 21.85
C GLU A 162 -17.39 -17.96 21.61
N ASP A 163 -16.69 -19.10 21.56
CA ASP A 163 -15.26 -19.15 21.26
C ASP A 163 -15.00 -18.57 19.85
N PRO A 164 -14.37 -17.39 19.73
CA PRO A 164 -14.19 -16.73 18.44
C PRO A 164 -13.39 -17.60 17.46
N ASP A 165 -12.55 -18.52 17.95
CA ASP A 165 -11.66 -19.31 17.09
C ASP A 165 -12.42 -20.39 16.31
N GLU A 166 -13.53 -20.93 16.82
CA GLU A 166 -14.37 -21.90 16.07
C GLU A 166 -15.05 -21.22 14.87
N GLY A 167 -15.59 -20.01 15.06
CA GLY A 167 -16.17 -19.23 13.96
C GLY A 167 -15.15 -18.92 12.86
N ILE A 168 -13.89 -18.64 13.22
CA ILE A 168 -12.82 -18.44 12.21
C ILE A 168 -12.50 -19.74 11.47
N LYS A 169 -12.45 -20.89 12.15
CA LYS A 169 -12.21 -22.19 11.49
C LYS A 169 -13.31 -22.49 10.47
N ASP A 170 -14.57 -22.25 10.82
CA ASP A 170 -15.68 -22.42 9.89
C ASP A 170 -15.54 -21.50 8.67
N LEU A 171 -15.10 -20.26 8.84
CA LEU A 171 -14.82 -19.34 7.73
C LEU A 171 -13.66 -19.80 6.85
N VAL A 172 -12.61 -20.39 7.42
CA VAL A 172 -11.50 -20.99 6.64
C VAL A 172 -12.03 -22.15 5.79
N GLU A 173 -12.84 -23.04 6.36
CA GLU A 173 -13.43 -24.17 5.62
C GLU A 173 -14.40 -23.70 4.53
N ILE A 174 -15.20 -22.66 4.79
CA ILE A 174 -16.08 -22.03 3.79
C ILE A 174 -15.26 -21.43 2.65
N THR A 175 -14.16 -20.74 2.98
CA THR A 175 -13.24 -20.15 2.00
C THR A 175 -12.65 -21.22 1.11
N LEU A 176 -12.08 -22.29 1.69
CA LEU A 176 -11.50 -23.40 0.91
C LEU A 176 -12.56 -24.03 0.02
N LYS A 177 -13.73 -24.38 0.55
CA LYS A 177 -14.83 -24.93 -0.25
C LYS A 177 -15.22 -24.04 -1.44
N LYS A 178 -15.03 -22.72 -1.32
CA LYS A 178 -15.40 -21.75 -2.33
C LYS A 178 -14.29 -21.48 -3.35
N MET A 179 -13.04 -21.49 -2.92
CA MET A 179 -11.90 -20.97 -3.70
C MET A 179 -10.90 -22.07 -4.09
N ASP A 180 -10.75 -23.12 -3.29
CA ASP A 180 -9.83 -24.23 -3.54
C ASP A 180 -10.42 -25.19 -4.59
N HIS A 181 -9.97 -25.05 -5.85
CA HIS A 181 -10.51 -25.81 -6.97
C HIS A 181 -9.85 -27.18 -7.16
N ASP A 182 -8.61 -27.36 -6.72
CA ASP A 182 -7.89 -28.63 -6.84
C ASP A 182 -7.97 -29.50 -5.57
N HIS A 183 -8.54 -28.94 -4.49
CA HIS A 183 -8.80 -29.59 -3.20
C HIS A 183 -7.52 -30.05 -2.49
N ASP A 184 -6.42 -29.32 -2.66
CA ASP A 184 -5.17 -29.58 -1.95
C ASP A 184 -5.14 -28.95 -0.53
N GLY A 185 -6.17 -28.15 -0.20
CA GLY A 185 -6.40 -27.60 1.12
C GLY A 185 -5.64 -26.29 1.40
N ARG A 186 -5.17 -25.62 0.36
CA ARG A 186 -4.57 -24.27 0.35
C ARG A 186 -5.00 -23.58 -0.96
N LEU A 187 -4.69 -22.30 -1.13
CA LEU A 187 -5.04 -21.59 -2.36
C LEU A 187 -3.78 -21.28 -3.16
N SER A 188 -3.66 -21.86 -4.36
CA SER A 188 -2.68 -21.39 -5.33
C SER A 188 -3.12 -20.03 -5.93
N PHE A 189 -2.20 -19.37 -6.65
CA PHE A 189 -2.58 -18.17 -7.42
C PHE A 189 -3.72 -18.47 -8.41
N GLY A 190 -3.70 -19.64 -9.07
CA GLY A 190 -4.74 -20.02 -10.02
C GLY A 190 -6.11 -20.22 -9.37
N ASP A 191 -6.13 -20.75 -8.16
CA ASP A 191 -7.35 -20.89 -7.36
C ASP A 191 -7.95 -19.52 -7.02
N PHE A 192 -7.10 -18.65 -6.48
CA PHE A 192 -7.49 -17.30 -6.09
C PHE A 192 -7.95 -16.47 -7.29
N GLU A 193 -7.18 -16.44 -8.38
CA GLU A 193 -7.52 -15.72 -9.61
C GLU A 193 -8.86 -16.18 -10.19
N LYS A 194 -9.07 -17.50 -10.28
CA LYS A 194 -10.31 -18.03 -10.81
C LYS A 194 -11.51 -17.68 -9.92
N ALA A 195 -11.38 -17.86 -8.60
CA ALA A 195 -12.44 -17.55 -7.66
C ALA A 195 -12.82 -16.06 -7.68
N VAL A 196 -11.84 -15.14 -7.75
CA VAL A 196 -12.09 -13.70 -7.82
C VAL A 196 -12.73 -13.31 -9.16
N ASN A 197 -12.31 -13.91 -10.28
CA ASN A 197 -12.94 -13.68 -11.58
C ASN A 197 -14.39 -14.18 -11.63
N GLU A 198 -14.71 -15.26 -10.93
CA GLU A 198 -16.09 -15.72 -10.77
C GLU A 198 -16.89 -14.80 -9.83
N GLN A 199 -16.26 -14.30 -8.76
CA GLN A 199 -16.88 -13.46 -7.75
C GLN A 199 -15.92 -12.37 -7.25
N ASN A 200 -16.02 -11.18 -7.85
CA ASN A 200 -15.13 -10.06 -7.57
C ASN A 200 -15.07 -9.62 -6.09
N LEU A 201 -16.11 -9.93 -5.29
CA LEU A 201 -16.12 -9.66 -3.85
C LEU A 201 -15.03 -10.42 -3.07
N LEU A 202 -14.51 -11.52 -3.63
CA LEU A 202 -13.49 -12.34 -2.98
C LEU A 202 -12.08 -11.73 -3.06
N LEU A 203 -11.92 -10.64 -3.82
CA LEU A 203 -10.62 -9.98 -3.99
C LEU A 203 -10.00 -9.57 -2.64
N GLU A 204 -10.84 -9.14 -1.70
CA GLU A 204 -10.41 -8.73 -0.36
C GLU A 204 -10.92 -9.67 0.75
N ALA A 205 -11.07 -10.97 0.44
CA ALA A 205 -11.71 -11.98 1.30
C ALA A 205 -11.07 -12.12 2.70
N PHE A 206 -9.76 -11.88 2.82
CA PHE A 206 -9.02 -12.06 4.08
C PHE A 206 -8.76 -10.75 4.83
N GLY A 207 -9.17 -9.61 4.27
CA GLY A 207 -8.96 -8.30 4.87
C GLY A 207 -8.65 -7.23 3.84
N THR A 208 -8.93 -5.98 4.18
CA THR A 208 -8.74 -4.83 3.28
C THR A 208 -7.27 -4.53 3.06
N CYS A 209 -6.75 -4.82 1.87
CA CYS A 209 -5.37 -4.56 1.47
C CYS A 209 -5.24 -3.51 0.36
N LEU A 210 -6.36 -3.03 -0.17
CA LEU A 210 -6.44 -1.91 -1.10
C LEU A 210 -7.00 -0.67 -0.39
N PRO A 211 -6.56 0.54 -0.76
CA PRO A 211 -7.15 1.77 -0.24
C PRO A 211 -8.57 1.95 -0.76
N ASP A 212 -9.44 2.54 0.06
CA ASP A 212 -10.76 2.94 -0.40
C ASP A 212 -10.69 4.11 -1.41
N THR A 213 -11.79 4.33 -2.15
CA THR A 213 -11.87 5.37 -3.17
C THR A 213 -11.60 6.78 -2.62
N THR A 214 -12.07 7.08 -1.40
CA THR A 214 -11.89 8.41 -0.78
C THR A 214 -10.43 8.66 -0.46
N SER A 215 -9.76 7.68 0.14
CA SER A 215 -8.32 7.74 0.46
C SER A 215 -7.48 7.86 -0.81
N THR A 216 -7.81 7.09 -1.85
CA THR A 216 -7.18 7.13 -3.17
C THR A 216 -7.31 8.51 -3.82
N GLU A 217 -8.54 9.03 -3.93
CA GLU A 217 -8.79 10.35 -4.50
C GLU A 217 -8.12 11.47 -3.71
N THR A 218 -8.12 11.38 -2.37
CA THR A 218 -7.49 12.38 -1.50
C THR A 218 -5.99 12.42 -1.73
N PHE A 219 -5.35 11.26 -1.83
CA PHE A 219 -3.94 11.15 -2.16
C PHE A 219 -3.62 11.74 -3.54
N GLU A 220 -4.35 11.32 -4.58
CA GLU A 220 -4.13 11.80 -5.95
C GLU A 220 -4.34 13.32 -6.06
N LYS A 221 -5.42 13.86 -5.47
CA LYS A 221 -5.69 15.30 -5.45
C LYS A 221 -4.62 16.10 -4.72
N ARG A 222 -3.94 15.51 -3.72
CA ARG A 222 -2.83 16.15 -3.00
C ARG A 222 -1.56 16.13 -3.84
N VAL A 223 -1.19 14.96 -4.38
CA VAL A 223 0.12 14.74 -5.04
C VAL A 223 0.13 15.26 -6.48
N PHE A 224 -0.96 15.12 -7.22
CA PHE A 224 -1.07 15.54 -8.62
C PHE A 224 -1.69 16.93 -8.80
N ARG A 225 -1.86 17.69 -7.71
CA ARG A 225 -2.51 19.02 -7.70
C ARG A 225 -1.95 20.01 -8.72
N GLU A 226 -0.66 19.95 -9.03
CA GLU A 226 -0.02 20.83 -10.02
C GLU A 226 -0.48 20.56 -11.48
N GLN A 227 -1.02 19.38 -11.78
CA GLN A 227 -1.51 19.03 -13.12
C GLN A 227 -2.94 19.50 -13.38
N LEU A 228 -3.75 19.65 -12.32
CA LEU A 228 -5.16 20.07 -12.42
C LEU A 228 -5.34 21.58 -12.68
N LYS A 229 -4.24 22.33 -12.79
CA LYS A 229 -4.22 23.79 -13.01
C LYS A 229 -3.72 24.21 -14.40
N GLN A 230 -3.53 23.27 -15.33
CA GLN A 230 -3.22 23.53 -16.74
C GLN A 230 -4.39 23.08 -17.62
#